data_AF-A0A2V6FG93-F1
#
_entry.id   AF-A0A2V6FG93-F1
#
_cell.length_a   1.000
_cell.length_b   1.000
_cell.length_c   1.000
_cell.angle_alpha   90.00
_cell.angle_beta   90.00
_cell.angle_gamma   90.00
#
_symmetry.space_group_name_H-M   'P 1'
#
loop_
_entity.id
_entity.type
_entity.pdbx_description
1 polymer ?
#
loop_
_entity_poly.entity_id
_entity_poly.type
_entity_poly.pdbx_seq_one_letter_code
_entity_poly.pdbx_strand_id
1 'polypeptide(L)'
;MLMKTDTLQDSLEKYRAKIAGSARNRAAAYELAAASGRNYKPGDQISYYIKATPKKVAAYEAAKPASEFDPQNRDENIDYYIGKLDDLVKKFSGITAEASAPKQESLAL
;
A
#
# COMPACT_ATOMS: atom_id res chain seq x y z
N MET A 1 1.00 13.97 -5.39
CA MET A 1 1.92 12.91 -4.94
C MET A 1 1.08 11.73 -4.46
N LEU A 2 1.29 10.55 -5.05
CA LEU A 2 0.63 9.32 -4.61
C LEU A 2 1.49 8.67 -3.52
N MET A 3 1.02 8.73 -2.27
CA MET A 3 1.71 8.10 -1.14
C MET A 3 0.74 7.25 -0.32
N LYS A 4 1.32 6.26 0.36
CA LYS A 4 0.64 5.39 1.31
C LYS A 4 1.21 5.61 2.69
N THR A 5 0.36 5.68 3.70
CA THR A 5 0.75 5.72 5.11
C THR A 5 0.34 4.41 5.76
N ASP A 6 1.29 3.73 6.39
CA ASP A 6 1.05 2.52 7.17
C ASP A 6 1.48 2.72 8.62
N THR A 7 0.71 2.15 9.54
CA THR A 7 1.05 2.11 10.97
C THR A 7 1.75 0.80 11.31
N LEU A 8 2.91 0.87 11.95
CA LEU A 8 3.60 -0.29 12.48
C LEU A 8 2.78 -0.91 13.62
N GLN A 9 2.43 -2.19 13.46
CA GLN A 9 1.62 -2.96 14.42
C GLN A 9 2.51 -3.72 15.41
N ASP A 10 3.69 -4.14 14.98
CA ASP A 10 4.67 -4.87 15.77
C ASP A 10 5.98 -4.06 15.86
N SER A 11 6.86 -4.43 16.80
CA SER A 11 8.23 -3.93 16.79
C SER A 11 9.01 -4.49 15.58
N LEU A 12 10.09 -3.81 15.19
CA LEU A 12 10.95 -4.26 14.09
C LEU A 12 11.55 -5.64 14.35
N GLU A 13 11.90 -5.96 15.60
CA GLU A 13 12.40 -7.30 15.99
C GLU A 13 11.34 -8.38 15.79
N LYS A 14 10.11 -8.14 16.27
CA LYS A 14 8.99 -9.08 16.08
C LYS A 14 8.68 -9.28 14.60
N TYR A 15 8.71 -8.20 13.82
CA TYR A 15 8.54 -8.27 12.37
C TYR A 15 9.63 -9.14 11.73
N ARG A 16 10.91 -8.90 12.02
CA ARG A 16 12.04 -9.69 11.48
C ARG A 16 11.92 -11.16 11.84
N ALA A 17 11.54 -11.48 13.08
CA ALA A 17 11.30 -12.85 13.51
C ALA A 17 10.16 -13.52 12.71
N LYS A 18 9.05 -12.81 12.46
CA LYS A 18 7.95 -13.31 11.64
C LYS A 18 8.35 -13.53 10.17
N ILE A 19 9.19 -12.67 9.60
CA ILE A 19 9.73 -12.86 8.24
C ILE A 19 10.63 -14.10 8.21
N ALA A 20 11.55 -14.25 9.17
CA ALA A 20 12.45 -15.40 9.23
C ALA A 20 11.70 -16.73 9.42
N GLY A 21 10.63 -16.70 10.22
CA GLY A 21 9.73 -17.85 10.42
C GLY A 21 8.68 -18.05 9.31
N SER A 22 8.72 -17.28 8.21
CA SER A 22 7.72 -17.32 7.12
C SER A 22 6.27 -17.12 7.57
N ALA A 23 6.05 -16.54 8.75
CA ALA A 23 4.73 -16.25 9.31
C ALA A 23 4.12 -14.95 8.78
N ARG A 24 4.88 -14.16 8.01
CA ARG A 24 4.45 -12.89 7.44
C ARG A 24 5.22 -12.58 6.15
N ASN A 25 4.57 -11.87 5.24
CA ASN A 25 5.21 -11.29 4.05
C ASN A 25 5.93 -9.97 4.36
N ARG A 26 6.98 -9.67 3.59
CA ARG A 26 7.68 -8.37 3.70
C ARG A 26 6.76 -7.21 3.37
N ALA A 27 6.92 -6.12 4.11
CA ALA A 27 6.08 -4.94 3.98
C ALA A 27 6.95 -3.69 3.88
N ALA A 28 6.67 -2.85 2.87
CA ALA A 28 7.41 -1.62 2.57
C ALA A 28 7.66 -0.74 3.81
N ALA A 29 6.63 -0.50 4.62
CA ALA A 29 6.75 0.28 5.84
C ALA A 29 7.81 -0.26 6.80
N TYR A 30 7.82 -1.58 7.04
CA TYR A 30 8.78 -2.19 7.96
C TYR A 30 10.20 -2.23 7.38
N GLU A 31 10.34 -2.47 6.08
CA GLU A 31 11.65 -2.42 5.42
C GLU A 31 12.23 -0.99 5.46
N LEU A 32 11.40 0.04 5.23
CA LEU A 32 11.80 1.45 5.34
C LEU A 32 12.18 1.84 6.77
N ALA A 33 11.38 1.44 7.77
CA ALA A 33 11.76 1.67 9.16
C ALA A 33 13.07 0.97 9.53
N ALA A 34 13.25 -0.28 9.11
CA ALA A 34 14.48 -1.02 9.34
C ALA A 34 15.70 -0.36 8.68
N ALA A 35 15.54 0.21 7.48
CA ALA A 35 16.61 0.90 6.76
C ALA A 35 16.93 2.28 7.33
N SER A 36 15.96 2.96 7.95
CA SER A 36 16.12 4.33 8.45
C SER A 36 17.11 4.51 9.61
N GLY A 37 17.45 3.43 10.32
CA GLY A 37 18.21 3.49 11.58
C GLY A 37 17.47 4.17 12.76
N ARG A 38 16.22 4.63 12.57
CA ARG A 38 15.41 5.25 13.62
C ARG A 38 14.79 4.19 14.52
N ASN A 39 14.64 4.53 15.80
CA ASN A 39 13.99 3.67 16.78
C ASN A 39 12.46 3.77 16.69
N TYR A 40 11.89 3.11 15.69
CA TYR A 40 10.44 3.03 15.49
C TYR A 40 9.76 2.08 16.50
N LYS A 41 8.60 2.51 17.00
CA LYS A 41 7.74 1.78 17.94
C LYS A 41 6.41 1.36 17.29
N PRO A 42 5.75 0.32 17.82
CA PRO A 42 4.37 0.04 17.48
C PRO A 42 3.50 1.29 17.67
N GLY A 43 2.65 1.59 16.70
CA GLY A 43 1.86 2.82 16.62
C GLY A 43 2.47 3.91 15.74
N ASP A 44 3.78 3.83 15.43
CA ASP A 44 4.41 4.80 14.54
C ASP A 44 3.92 4.64 13.10
N GLN A 45 3.79 5.76 12.41
CA GLN A 45 3.37 5.84 11.02
C GLN A 45 4.54 6.05 10.08
N ILE A 46 4.46 5.40 8.93
CA ILE A 46 5.44 5.53 7.85
C ILE A 46 4.69 5.85 6.57
N SER A 47 4.96 7.04 6.05
CA SER A 47 4.48 7.49 4.75
C SER A 47 5.53 7.21 3.69
N TYR A 48 5.14 6.56 2.60
CA TYR A 48 6.03 6.16 1.52
C TYR A 48 5.35 6.16 0.16
N TYR A 49 6.16 6.21 -0.90
CA TYR A 49 5.72 6.03 -2.28
C TYR A 49 6.55 4.93 -2.96
N ILE A 50 6.08 4.42 -4.10
CA ILE A 50 6.79 3.42 -4.89
C ILE A 50 7.50 4.13 -6.02
N LYS A 51 8.82 4.01 -6.08
CA LYS A 51 9.64 4.63 -7.12
C LYS A 51 9.70 3.75 -8.38
N ALA A 52 9.88 4.37 -9.53
CA ALA A 52 10.15 3.67 -10.77
C ALA A 52 11.48 2.92 -10.68
N THR A 53 11.50 1.69 -11.20
CA THR A 53 12.69 0.84 -11.21
C THR A 53 12.87 0.29 -12.63
N PRO A 54 14.12 0.18 -13.12
CA PRO A 54 14.39 -0.31 -14.47
C PRO A 54 14.08 -1.81 -14.64
N LYS A 55 14.01 -2.54 -13.51
CA LYS A 55 13.63 -3.96 -13.46
C LYS A 55 12.40 -4.09 -12.58
N LYS A 56 11.54 -5.06 -12.88
CA LYS A 56 10.37 -5.38 -12.06
C LYS A 56 10.84 -5.99 -10.73
N VAL A 57 10.86 -5.17 -9.68
CA VAL A 57 11.18 -5.59 -8.30
C VAL A 57 9.92 -5.63 -7.45
N ALA A 58 10.00 -6.22 -6.26
CA ALA A 58 8.88 -6.19 -5.34
C ALA A 58 8.61 -4.76 -4.85
N ALA A 59 7.34 -4.43 -4.60
CA ALA A 59 6.95 -3.08 -4.19
C ALA A 59 7.65 -2.62 -2.90
N TYR A 60 7.96 -3.55 -1.98
CA TYR A 60 8.68 -3.22 -0.74
C TYR A 60 10.15 -2.82 -0.99
N GLU A 61 10.76 -3.27 -2.08
CA GLU A 61 12.14 -2.92 -2.47
C GLU A 61 12.19 -1.59 -3.23
N ALA A 62 11.13 -1.28 -3.98
CA ALA A 62 10.99 -0.01 -4.69
C ALA A 62 10.39 1.11 -3.81
N ALA A 63 10.09 0.85 -2.54
CA ALA A 63 9.51 1.84 -1.66
C ALA A 63 10.54 2.90 -1.25
N LYS A 64 10.10 4.16 -1.18
CA LYS A 64 10.87 5.31 -0.71
C LYS A 64 10.09 6.11 0.33
N PRO A 65 10.74 6.69 1.36
CA PRO A 65 10.08 7.58 2.30
C PRO A 65 9.44 8.77 1.60
N ALA A 66 8.24 9.16 2.04
CA ALA A 66 7.53 10.33 1.52
C ALA A 66 8.35 11.63 1.64
N SER A 67 9.23 11.70 2.64
CA SER A 67 10.15 12.83 2.84
C SER A 67 11.20 12.99 1.73
N GLU A 68 11.46 11.94 0.94
CA GLU A 68 12.38 11.97 -0.20
C GLU A 68 11.67 12.30 -1.53
N PHE A 69 10.39 12.67 -1.49
CA PHE A 69 9.68 13.05 -2.70
C PHE A 69 10.12 14.43 -3.21
N ASP A 70 10.55 14.49 -4.47
CA ASP A 70 10.86 15.74 -5.15
C ASP A 70 9.79 16.05 -6.22
N PRO A 71 8.97 17.11 -6.03
CA PRO A 71 7.98 17.52 -7.03
C PRO A 71 8.55 17.94 -8.38
N GLN A 72 9.81 18.40 -8.42
CA GLN A 72 10.49 18.81 -9.65
C GLN A 72 11.08 17.61 -10.40
N ASN A 73 11.47 16.56 -9.67
CA ASN A 73 12.06 15.33 -10.21
C ASN A 73 11.27 14.11 -9.75
N ARG A 74 10.03 14.00 -10.24
CA ARG A 74 9.12 12.91 -9.85
C ARG A 74 9.66 11.57 -10.34
N ASP A 75 10.04 10.72 -9.40
CA ASP A 75 10.54 9.35 -9.65
C ASP A 75 9.51 8.27 -9.23
N GLU A 76 8.26 8.65 -8.99
CA GLU A 76 7.17 7.73 -8.65
C GLU A 76 6.80 6.79 -9.81
N ASN A 77 6.43 5.55 -9.47
CA ASN A 77 6.03 4.54 -10.45
C ASN A 77 4.53 4.66 -10.78
N ILE A 78 4.21 5.46 -11.80
CA ILE A 78 2.82 5.72 -12.23
C ILE A 78 2.12 4.41 -12.65
N ASP A 79 2.79 3.56 -13.43
CA ASP A 79 2.22 2.29 -13.92
C ASP A 79 1.84 1.34 -12.77
N TYR A 80 2.65 1.31 -11.71
CA TYR A 80 2.34 0.53 -10.51
C TYR A 80 1.02 0.99 -9.88
N TYR A 81 0.80 2.30 -9.77
CA TYR A 81 -0.43 2.83 -9.18
C TYR A 81 -1.65 2.62 -10.08
N ILE A 82 -1.50 2.79 -11.40
CA ILE A 82 -2.57 2.48 -12.37
C ILE A 82 -2.95 1.00 -12.26
N GLY A 83 -1.97 0.09 -12.29
CA GLY A 83 -2.26 -1.34 -12.15
C GLY A 83 -2.93 -1.70 -10.83
N LYS A 84 -2.63 -1.00 -9.73
CA LYS A 84 -3.33 -1.18 -8.46
C LYS A 84 -4.78 -0.70 -8.50
N LEU A 85 -5.07 0.36 -9.24
CA LEU A 85 -6.45 0.81 -9.45
C LEU A 85 -7.21 -0.20 -10.30
N ASP A 86 -6.60 -0.74 -11.36
CA ASP A 86 -7.23 -1.78 -12.20
C ASP A 86 -7.53 -3.06 -11.40
N ASP A 87 -6.57 -3.53 -10.59
CA ASP A 87 -6.76 -4.65 -9.67
C ASP A 87 -7.95 -4.41 -8.72
N LEU A 88 -8.08 -3.17 -8.22
CA LEU A 88 -9.15 -2.78 -7.32
C LEU A 88 -10.50 -2.78 -8.06
N VAL A 89 -10.59 -2.13 -9.21
CA VAL A 89 -11.79 -2.10 -10.04
C VAL A 89 -12.26 -3.52 -10.37
N LYS A 90 -11.33 -4.40 -10.76
CA LYS A 90 -11.63 -5.82 -11.05
C LYS A 90 -12.13 -6.58 -9.82
N LYS A 91 -11.59 -6.29 -8.63
CA LYS A 91 -12.07 -6.93 -7.38
C LYS A 91 -13.50 -6.52 -7.02
N PHE A 92 -13.88 -5.28 -7.34
CA PHE A 92 -15.19 -4.71 -7.00
C PHE A 92 -16.21 -4.79 -8.13
N SER A 93 -15.84 -5.22 -9.34
CA SER A 93 -16.74 -5.28 -10.50
C SER A 93 -17.97 -6.16 -10.28
N GLY A 94 -17.86 -7.19 -9.44
CA GLY A 94 -18.98 -8.05 -9.05
C GLY A 94 -19.99 -7.37 -8.12
N ILE A 95 -19.56 -6.39 -7.31
CA ILE A 95 -20.41 -5.66 -6.37
C ILE A 95 -21.19 -4.56 -7.11
N THR A 96 -20.59 -3.96 -8.14
CA THR A 96 -21.24 -2.88 -8.93
C THR A 96 -22.21 -3.41 -9.99
N ALA A 97 -22.14 -4.69 -10.34
CA ALA A 97 -23.02 -5.31 -11.33
C ALA A 97 -24.45 -5.59 -10.79
N GLU A 98 -24.62 -5.65 -9.46
CA GLU A 98 -25.91 -5.91 -8.80
C GLU A 98 -26.59 -4.63 -8.27
N ALA A 99 -26.27 -3.46 -8.84
CA ALA A 99 -27.19 -2.31 -8.77
C ALA A 99 -28.42 -2.58 -9.66
N SER A 100 -29.14 -3.67 -9.34
CA SER A 100 -30.50 -3.92 -9.76
C SER A 100 -31.28 -2.68 -9.38
N ALA A 101 -31.88 -2.02 -10.37
CA ALA A 101 -32.72 -0.85 -10.14
C ALA A 101 -33.65 -1.11 -8.94
N PRO A 102 -33.79 -0.15 -7.98
CA PRO A 102 -34.68 -0.36 -6.85
C PRO A 102 -36.08 -0.64 -7.40
N LYS A 103 -36.58 -1.86 -7.18
CA LYS A 103 -37.97 -2.20 -7.50
C LYS A 103 -38.81 -1.53 -6.43
N GLN A 104 -39.22 -0.28 -6.71
CA GLN A 104 -40.07 0.50 -5.84
C GLN A 104 -41.43 -0.23 -5.74
N GLU A 105 -41.69 -0.88 -4.61
CA GLU A 105 -43.01 -1.45 -4.34
C GLU A 105 -43.96 -0.29 -4.02
N SER A 106 -44.90 -0.01 -4.93
CA SER A 106 -45.99 0.91 -4.66
C SER A 106 -46.98 0.22 -3.74
N LEU A 107 -47.09 0.69 -2.50
CA LEU A 107 -48.18 0.32 -1.60
C LEU A 107 -49.48 0.90 -2.19
N ALA A 108 -50.40 0.04 -2.62
CA ALA A 108 -51.75 0.47 -2.96
C ALA A 108 -52.49 0.78 -1.65
N LEU A 109 -52.85 2.05 -1.46
CA LEU A 109 -53.77 2.49 -0.40
C LEU A 109 -55.22 2.30 -0.84
#